data_AF-A0A6N9DKP5-F1
#
_entry.id   AF-A0A6N9DKP5-F1
#
_cell.length_a   1.000
_cell.length_b   1.000
_cell.length_c   1.000
_cell.angle_alpha   90.00
_cell.angle_beta   90.00
_cell.angle_gamma   90.00
#
_symmetry.space_group_name_H-M   'P 1'
#
loop_
_entity.id
_entity.type
_entity.pdbx_description
1 polymer ?
#
loop_
_entity_poly.entity_id
_entity_poly.type
_entity_poly.pdbx_seq_one_letter_code
_entity_poly.pdbx_strand_id
1 'polypeptide(L)'
;MSTVIYTADQNQGRCLWFTRTDFTYQPNYDGLVTWWRVGEPIVELKIGDGGFYSIRCGTWQIRKGGRPSEPLSEFNDGSYLVGVDIEPGDYMADAGDNACRWFRNSSFNVAVPDFSGGYQSIGRQIATILPSVTGVYSDGCGAWEPFDPDDAHAEPEPTIGAGTFAVGIDVQPGVYFADAREGRQCRWFILGGFTGRDEDIVEGGSGISRGIVELPDAPVGFRSIDCGHWTQVDPNIEIDAAKTFGDGEHVVNLHISPGLYQSPGGERGQCSWRRFIGFGTGPGNNPAVRIPTGRNIAEIETTDTVFESYGCGGWEPFVPDTQSEALVTFERGTWAVNTEISPGTYVAKEPDGRVCYWSRLSAFTGEPDDYTVSEQSVNHSITTIHSHDVGFYSQGCGIWTLVTTESPASTAELPDSFENGIYIVNQNIGQGTYVADANEDSNCFWSRLSGFDGDAFNRINDYGSPGQAIATILESDKGFRSRGCGTWSRLDEAEGAIIAPTFSDGTYRVGVDISPGTYISTSTGIATCRWRRLSDFTWTSGNIVEVIAAGPKIATILPTDTGFASAGCGEWTPIDTLQFPQSEPPRRFSNGSYLVGVHIEPGTYYAQPRRLGSCRWSIAD
;
A
#
# COMPACT_ATOMS: atom_id res chain seq x y z
N MET A 1 29.49 -13.05 43.01
CA MET A 1 30.38 -14.00 42.30
C MET A 1 31.55 -13.19 41.78
N SER A 2 32.79 -13.65 41.93
CA SER A 2 33.96 -12.87 41.52
C SER A 2 34.13 -12.92 40.00
N THR A 3 33.89 -11.80 39.34
CA THR A 3 34.29 -11.56 37.95
C THR A 3 35.79 -11.32 37.89
N VAL A 4 36.49 -11.89 36.91
CA VAL A 4 37.92 -11.61 36.66
C VAL A 4 38.09 -11.11 35.23
N ILE A 5 38.79 -9.98 35.07
CA ILE A 5 39.10 -9.38 33.77
C ILE A 5 40.50 -9.82 33.33
N TYR A 6 40.63 -10.23 32.08
CA TYR A 6 41.88 -10.67 31.46
C TYR A 6 42.23 -9.75 30.28
N THR A 7 43.53 -9.55 30.06
CA THR A 7 44.11 -8.92 28.86
C THR A 7 45.13 -9.85 28.21
N ALA A 8 45.47 -9.67 26.94
CA ALA A 8 46.55 -10.43 26.29
C ALA A 8 47.58 -9.53 25.63
N ASP A 9 48.84 -9.98 25.60
CA ASP A 9 49.92 -9.28 24.90
C ASP A 9 49.65 -9.18 23.38
N GLN A 10 50.02 -8.06 22.76
CA GLN A 10 49.79 -7.83 21.33
C GLN A 10 50.61 -8.80 20.47
N ASN A 11 49.94 -9.54 19.58
CA ASN A 11 50.59 -10.39 18.58
C ASN A 11 50.23 -9.88 17.17
N GLN A 12 51.06 -9.00 16.62
CA GLN A 12 51.04 -8.45 15.24
C GLN A 12 49.66 -8.33 14.55
N GLY A 13 48.75 -7.56 15.16
CA GLY A 13 47.64 -6.94 14.44
C GLY A 13 46.43 -7.84 14.20
N ARG A 14 45.68 -8.05 15.29
CA ARG A 14 44.26 -8.45 15.42
C ARG A 14 44.07 -9.77 16.18
N CYS A 15 43.47 -9.68 17.36
CA CYS A 15 43.09 -10.81 18.21
C CYS A 15 41.57 -11.05 18.12
N LEU A 16 41.18 -12.32 17.98
CA LEU A 16 39.77 -12.74 18.01
C LEU A 16 39.53 -13.59 19.26
N TRP A 17 38.51 -13.26 20.04
CA TRP A 17 38.13 -14.07 21.20
C TRP A 17 36.62 -13.98 21.46
N PHE A 18 36.07 -15.04 22.06
CA PHE A 18 34.69 -15.10 22.52
C PHE A 18 34.52 -16.11 23.66
N THR A 19 33.52 -15.89 24.51
CA THR A 19 33.04 -16.84 25.52
C THR A 19 31.98 -17.75 24.89
N ARG A 20 31.86 -18.99 25.37
CA ARG A 20 30.80 -19.93 24.98
C ARG A 20 30.14 -20.54 26.19
N THR A 21 28.87 -20.90 26.04
CA THR A 21 28.12 -21.69 27.02
C THR A 21 28.34 -23.19 26.85
N ASP A 22 28.74 -23.66 25.66
CA ASP A 22 29.21 -25.02 25.40
C ASP A 22 30.27 -25.08 24.27
N PHE A 23 31.13 -26.09 24.28
CA PHE A 23 32.12 -26.35 23.22
C PHE A 23 31.61 -27.31 22.14
N THR A 24 30.29 -27.57 22.06
CA THR A 24 29.75 -28.46 21.02
C THR A 24 29.65 -27.72 19.69
N TYR A 25 30.17 -28.34 18.63
CA TYR A 25 30.09 -27.81 17.27
C TYR A 25 28.63 -27.84 16.80
N GLN A 26 28.00 -26.66 16.69
CA GLN A 26 26.70 -26.51 16.03
C GLN A 26 26.91 -25.86 14.64
N PRO A 27 26.52 -26.52 13.54
CA PRO A 27 26.82 -26.08 12.18
C PRO A 27 26.00 -24.88 11.69
N ASN A 28 24.99 -24.40 12.44
CA ASN A 28 24.02 -23.41 11.95
C ASN A 28 24.02 -22.08 12.71
N TYR A 29 25.10 -21.72 13.39
CA TYR A 29 25.25 -20.37 13.94
C TYR A 29 26.03 -19.49 12.96
N ASP A 30 25.30 -18.82 12.06
CA ASP A 30 25.79 -17.68 11.24
C ASP A 30 26.25 -16.46 12.08
N GLY A 31 26.27 -16.59 13.42
CA GLY A 31 26.71 -15.58 14.38
C GLY A 31 28.22 -15.52 14.62
N LEU A 32 29.05 -16.25 13.87
CA LEU A 32 30.50 -15.97 13.80
C LEU A 32 30.75 -14.71 12.95
N VAL A 33 30.15 -13.59 13.33
CA VAL A 33 30.62 -12.29 12.86
C VAL A 33 31.95 -12.06 13.55
N THR A 34 33.01 -12.40 12.84
CA THR A 34 34.39 -12.43 13.33
C THR A 34 34.92 -11.01 13.42
N TRP A 35 34.83 -10.41 14.60
CA TRP A 35 35.37 -9.07 14.85
C TRP A 35 36.83 -9.17 15.29
N TRP A 36 37.72 -8.75 14.39
CA TRP A 36 39.12 -8.52 14.70
C TRP A 36 39.23 -7.31 15.63
N ARG A 37 39.59 -7.50 16.91
CA ARG A 37 39.80 -6.36 17.81
C ARG A 37 41.22 -5.83 17.63
N VAL A 38 41.33 -4.53 17.34
CA VAL A 38 42.59 -3.78 17.31
C VAL A 38 42.95 -3.39 18.75
N GLY A 39 44.26 -3.31 19.05
CA GLY A 39 44.76 -3.00 20.39
C GLY A 39 44.86 -4.21 21.32
N GLU A 40 45.05 -3.95 22.62
CA GLU A 40 45.08 -4.99 23.64
C GLU A 40 43.65 -5.54 23.89
N PRO A 41 43.42 -6.85 23.70
CA PRO A 41 42.10 -7.45 23.85
C PRO A 41 41.73 -7.59 25.33
N ILE A 42 40.51 -7.20 25.70
CA ILE A 42 39.99 -7.29 27.08
C ILE A 42 38.81 -8.26 27.12
N VAL A 43 38.88 -9.31 27.94
CA VAL A 43 37.74 -10.21 28.20
C VAL A 43 37.37 -10.24 29.68
N GLU A 44 36.08 -10.26 29.96
CA GLU A 44 35.54 -10.48 31.30
C GLU A 44 35.05 -11.92 31.42
N LEU A 45 35.62 -12.71 32.35
CA LEU A 45 35.22 -14.11 32.58
C LEU A 45 34.56 -14.25 33.96
N LYS A 46 33.45 -14.96 34.01
CA LYS A 46 32.64 -15.21 35.22
C LYS A 46 32.58 -16.70 35.54
N ILE A 47 32.42 -17.00 36.83
CA ILE A 47 32.13 -18.36 37.29
C ILE A 47 30.78 -18.79 36.70
N GLY A 48 30.79 -19.80 35.83
CA GLY A 48 29.61 -20.29 35.11
C GLY A 48 29.69 -20.14 33.58
N ASP A 49 30.67 -19.40 33.05
CA ASP A 49 30.92 -19.37 31.60
C ASP A 49 31.39 -20.77 31.14
N GLY A 50 30.74 -21.34 30.12
CA GLY A 50 30.97 -22.72 29.67
C GLY A 50 32.30 -22.95 28.92
N GLY A 51 33.00 -21.88 28.55
CA GLY A 51 34.24 -21.94 27.80
C GLY A 51 34.76 -20.58 27.30
N PHE A 52 36.07 -20.49 27.06
CA PHE A 52 36.72 -19.34 26.43
C PHE A 52 37.55 -19.81 25.24
N TYR A 53 37.44 -19.11 24.11
CA TYR A 53 38.16 -19.43 22.88
C TYR A 53 38.83 -18.17 22.32
N SER A 54 40.10 -18.27 21.93
CA SER A 54 40.86 -17.15 21.35
C SER A 54 41.75 -17.60 20.20
N ILE A 55 41.81 -16.82 19.11
CA ILE A 55 42.64 -17.03 17.93
C ILE A 55 43.59 -15.84 17.73
N ARG A 56 44.87 -16.12 17.47
CA ARG A 56 45.91 -15.10 17.19
C ARG A 56 46.11 -14.05 18.30
N CYS A 57 45.65 -14.33 19.51
CA CYS A 57 45.92 -13.53 20.70
C CYS A 57 47.26 -13.94 21.30
N GLY A 58 47.95 -13.01 21.98
CA GLY A 58 49.12 -13.34 22.78
C GLY A 58 48.76 -14.08 24.07
N THR A 59 49.67 -14.06 25.03
CA THR A 59 49.44 -14.69 26.34
C THR A 59 48.40 -13.90 27.12
N TRP A 60 47.29 -14.55 27.49
CA TRP A 60 46.28 -13.96 28.37
C TRP A 60 46.77 -13.95 29.82
N GLN A 61 46.58 -12.81 30.48
CA GLN A 61 46.93 -12.59 31.88
C GLN A 61 45.79 -11.88 32.61
N ILE A 62 45.64 -12.15 33.91
CA ILE A 62 44.70 -11.39 34.74
C ILE A 62 45.13 -9.94 34.68
N ARG A 63 44.20 -9.07 34.30
CA ARG A 63 44.43 -7.63 34.34
C ARG A 63 44.45 -7.21 35.80
N LYS A 64 45.65 -7.19 36.40
CA LYS A 64 45.86 -6.70 37.75
C LYS A 64 45.57 -5.20 37.72
N GLY A 65 44.43 -4.80 38.27
CA GLY A 65 44.02 -3.40 38.37
C GLY A 65 44.96 -2.59 39.25
N GLY A 66 46.16 -2.29 38.76
CA GLY A 66 46.84 -1.06 39.13
C GLY A 66 46.09 0.03 38.41
N ARG A 67 45.38 0.90 39.15
CA ARG A 67 44.99 2.18 38.60
C ARG A 67 46.25 2.79 37.96
N PRO A 68 46.26 3.18 36.67
CA PRO A 68 47.17 4.24 36.27
C PRO A 68 46.96 5.41 37.25
N SER A 69 47.99 6.21 37.52
CA SER A 69 47.88 7.24 38.56
C SER A 69 46.65 8.14 38.36
N GLU A 70 46.21 8.31 37.11
CA GLU A 70 44.89 8.81 36.68
C GLU A 70 44.49 8.10 35.36
N PRO A 71 43.20 7.85 35.07
CA PRO A 71 42.76 7.34 33.76
C PRO A 71 43.07 8.35 32.65
N LEU A 72 43.18 7.88 31.41
CA LEU A 72 43.51 8.75 30.29
C LEU A 72 42.32 9.66 29.92
N SER A 73 42.62 10.94 29.70
CA SER A 73 41.69 11.91 29.12
C SER A 73 41.64 11.84 27.59
N GLU A 74 42.59 11.14 26.94
CA GLU A 74 42.68 10.95 25.48
C GLU A 74 43.07 9.51 25.16
N PHE A 75 42.53 8.92 24.09
CA PHE A 75 42.83 7.53 23.72
C PHE A 75 42.82 7.31 22.19
N ASN A 76 43.33 6.18 21.71
CA ASN A 76 43.35 5.83 20.29
C ASN A 76 42.45 4.61 20.02
N ASP A 77 42.41 4.09 18.79
CA ASP A 77 41.70 2.84 18.50
C ASP A 77 42.18 1.67 19.37
N GLY A 78 41.24 1.00 20.02
CA GLY A 78 41.51 -0.04 21.00
C GLY A 78 40.29 -0.43 21.84
N SER A 79 40.52 -1.31 22.82
CA SER A 79 39.54 -1.66 23.86
C SER A 79 39.97 -1.07 25.19
N TYR A 80 39.06 -0.39 25.89
CA TYR A 80 39.34 0.34 27.13
C TYR A 80 38.28 0.07 28.19
N LEU A 81 38.69 -0.01 29.46
CA LEU A 81 37.82 -0.02 30.63
C LEU A 81 37.54 1.41 31.08
N VAL A 82 36.27 1.76 31.23
CA VAL A 82 35.86 3.10 31.71
C VAL A 82 36.12 3.21 33.22
N GLY A 83 36.67 4.34 33.67
CA GLY A 83 37.07 4.59 35.05
C GLY A 83 38.34 3.86 35.49
N VAL A 84 38.99 3.12 34.59
CA VAL A 84 40.26 2.43 34.82
C VAL A 84 41.30 2.85 33.79
N ASP A 85 40.99 2.70 32.50
CA ASP A 85 41.90 3.04 31.41
C ASP A 85 41.61 4.44 30.86
N ILE A 86 40.33 4.80 30.77
CA ILE A 86 39.85 6.09 30.27
C ILE A 86 38.82 6.68 31.23
N GLU A 87 38.70 8.01 31.26
CA GLU A 87 37.65 8.67 32.03
C GLU A 87 36.27 8.54 31.33
N PRO A 88 35.16 8.61 32.07
CA PRO A 88 33.86 8.88 31.46
C PRO A 88 33.77 10.36 31.06
N GLY A 89 33.02 10.66 30.00
CA GLY A 89 32.91 12.00 29.45
C GLY A 89 32.42 11.98 28.01
N ASP A 90 32.39 13.16 27.41
CA ASP A 90 32.12 13.34 25.99
C ASP A 90 33.44 13.40 25.22
N TYR A 91 33.50 12.66 24.11
CA TYR A 91 34.71 12.53 23.31
C TYR A 91 34.40 12.73 21.84
N MET A 92 35.39 13.23 21.11
CA MET A 92 35.35 13.40 19.67
C MET A 92 36.52 12.68 19.02
N ALA A 93 36.26 12.08 17.86
CA ALA A 93 37.30 11.58 16.96
C ALA A 93 36.99 11.98 15.51
N ASP A 94 38.03 12.18 14.69
CA ASP A 94 37.88 12.38 13.26
C ASP A 94 38.55 11.26 12.46
N ALA A 95 37.71 10.45 11.83
CA ALA A 95 38.13 9.32 11.03
C ALA A 95 38.47 9.68 9.57
N GLY A 96 38.18 10.93 9.13
CA GLY A 96 38.22 11.31 7.73
C GLY A 96 37.37 10.38 6.87
N ASP A 97 37.94 9.82 5.80
CA ASP A 97 37.26 8.85 4.94
C ASP A 97 37.26 7.41 5.47
N ASN A 98 37.88 7.15 6.63
CA ASN A 98 37.89 5.82 7.23
C ASN A 98 36.54 5.50 7.86
N ALA A 99 36.13 4.23 7.76
CA ALA A 99 34.96 3.74 8.48
C ALA A 99 35.30 3.59 9.96
N CYS A 100 34.97 4.60 10.75
CA CYS A 100 35.07 4.54 12.19
C CYS A 100 33.93 3.71 12.76
N ARG A 101 34.30 2.83 13.68
CA ARG A 101 33.39 1.98 14.42
C ARG A 101 33.73 2.07 15.89
N TRP A 102 32.77 2.55 16.67
CA TRP A 102 32.90 2.60 18.12
C TRP A 102 31.67 2.03 18.81
N PHE A 103 31.86 1.36 19.93
CA PHE A 103 30.77 0.83 20.76
C PHE A 103 31.09 0.89 22.23
N ARG A 104 30.03 1.08 23.02
CA ARG A 104 30.03 0.94 24.47
C ARG A 104 29.60 -0.47 24.84
N ASN A 105 30.28 -1.05 25.82
CA ASN A 105 30.03 -2.38 26.32
C ASN A 105 29.53 -2.29 27.77
N SER A 106 28.33 -2.85 28.02
CA SER A 106 27.82 -3.10 29.37
C SER A 106 28.67 -4.17 30.10
N SER A 107 29.32 -5.06 29.34
CA SER A 107 30.23 -6.09 29.83
C SER A 107 31.16 -6.60 28.72
N PHE A 108 32.31 -7.18 29.07
CA PHE A 108 33.23 -7.82 28.11
C PHE A 108 33.07 -9.36 28.07
N ASN A 109 31.95 -9.89 28.57
CA ASN A 109 31.73 -11.33 28.72
C ASN A 109 30.84 -11.96 27.63
N VAL A 110 30.39 -11.19 26.65
CA VAL A 110 29.46 -11.61 25.59
C VAL A 110 30.14 -11.71 24.22
N ALA A 111 29.76 -12.73 23.45
CA ALA A 111 30.30 -13.03 22.11
C ALA A 111 29.94 -11.97 21.04
N VAL A 112 28.92 -11.17 21.32
CA VAL A 112 28.48 -10.02 20.52
C VAL A 112 28.53 -8.81 21.48
N PRO A 113 29.05 -7.64 21.06
CA PRO A 113 28.86 -6.43 21.87
C PRO A 113 27.39 -6.34 22.26
N ASP A 114 27.06 -6.07 23.52
CA ASP A 114 25.66 -5.90 23.96
C ASP A 114 25.00 -4.63 23.36
N PHE A 115 25.65 -4.03 22.34
CA PHE A 115 25.30 -2.82 21.62
C PHE A 115 24.61 -1.78 22.51
N SER A 116 25.19 -1.56 23.70
CA SER A 116 24.63 -0.63 24.70
C SER A 116 24.69 0.84 24.23
N GLY A 117 25.28 1.06 23.05
CA GLY A 117 25.28 2.26 22.22
C GLY A 117 26.53 2.29 21.35
N GLY A 118 26.43 2.82 20.13
CA GLY A 118 27.59 3.02 19.25
C GLY A 118 27.22 3.06 17.78
N TYR A 119 28.10 3.66 16.98
CA TYR A 119 27.87 3.89 15.57
C TYR A 119 29.00 3.36 14.69
N GLN A 120 28.62 3.03 13.46
CA GLN A 120 29.56 2.84 12.36
C GLN A 120 29.26 3.90 11.30
N SER A 121 30.20 4.82 11.10
CA SER A 121 30.11 5.88 10.10
C SER A 121 31.50 6.36 9.71
N ILE A 122 31.58 6.99 8.54
CA ILE A 122 32.77 7.74 8.12
C ILE A 122 32.74 9.15 8.73
N GLY A 123 33.88 9.82 8.73
CA GLY A 123 34.04 11.18 9.22
C GLY A 123 33.97 11.30 10.73
N ARG A 124 33.70 12.52 11.19
CA ARG A 124 33.70 12.90 12.60
C ARG A 124 32.71 12.08 13.43
N GLN A 125 33.10 11.72 14.64
CA GLN A 125 32.24 11.07 15.62
C GLN A 125 32.24 11.85 16.92
N ILE A 126 31.09 11.88 17.60
CA ILE A 126 30.95 12.36 18.97
C ILE A 126 30.31 11.22 19.76
N ALA A 127 30.86 10.92 20.94
CA ALA A 127 30.41 9.83 21.77
C ALA A 127 30.38 10.23 23.26
N THR A 128 29.22 10.02 23.90
CA THR A 128 29.06 10.15 25.36
C THR A 128 29.36 8.82 26.05
N ILE A 129 30.50 8.74 26.73
CA ILE A 129 30.93 7.60 27.53
C ILE A 129 30.41 7.77 28.96
N LEU A 130 29.34 7.03 29.29
CA LEU A 130 28.71 7.11 30.61
C LEU A 130 29.56 6.41 31.69
N PRO A 131 29.60 6.92 32.94
CA PRO A 131 30.27 6.25 34.06
C PRO A 131 29.76 4.84 34.37
N SER A 132 28.54 4.50 33.93
CA SER A 132 27.91 3.19 34.13
C SER A 132 28.33 2.14 33.09
N VAL A 133 29.05 2.53 32.04
CA VAL A 133 29.52 1.63 30.98
C VAL A 133 30.79 0.93 31.47
N THR A 134 30.94 -0.37 31.19
CA THR A 134 32.09 -1.15 31.63
C THR A 134 33.31 -0.92 30.74
N GLY A 135 33.10 -0.71 29.43
CA GLY A 135 34.18 -0.38 28.52
C GLY A 135 33.77 0.17 27.17
N VAL A 136 34.76 0.64 26.43
CA VAL A 136 34.61 1.20 25.08
C VAL A 136 35.52 0.44 24.12
N TYR A 137 35.03 0.29 22.89
CA TYR A 137 35.79 -0.21 21.76
C TYR A 137 35.79 0.84 20.66
N SER A 138 36.95 1.08 20.05
CA SER A 138 37.12 1.95 18.88
C SER A 138 38.01 1.26 17.84
N ASP A 139 37.65 1.38 16.56
CA ASP A 139 38.39 0.84 15.42
C ASP A 139 38.18 1.71 14.18
N GLY A 140 39.27 2.17 13.58
CA GLY A 140 39.24 3.02 12.40
C GLY A 140 38.84 4.47 12.68
N CYS A 141 38.82 4.89 13.94
CA CYS A 141 38.43 6.24 14.36
C CYS A 141 39.62 7.16 14.59
N GLY A 142 40.81 6.60 14.87
CA GLY A 142 41.99 7.38 15.20
C GLY A 142 42.03 7.78 16.68
N ALA A 143 42.43 9.04 16.93
CA ALA A 143 42.53 9.60 18.27
C ALA A 143 41.17 10.15 18.73
N TRP A 144 40.83 9.87 19.98
CA TRP A 144 39.69 10.40 20.71
C TRP A 144 40.16 11.43 21.73
N GLU A 145 39.63 12.65 21.62
CA GLU A 145 39.93 13.80 22.46
C GLU A 145 38.69 14.24 23.23
N PRO A 146 38.82 14.86 24.43
CA PRO A 146 37.69 15.41 25.16
C PRO A 146 36.90 16.39 24.30
N PHE A 147 35.58 16.24 24.30
CA PHE A 147 34.65 17.16 23.66
C PHE A 147 33.89 17.90 24.76
N ASP A 148 34.07 19.21 24.85
CA ASP A 148 33.29 20.05 25.76
C ASP A 148 32.15 20.72 24.97
N PRO A 149 30.89 20.34 25.21
CA PRO A 149 29.75 20.94 24.52
C PRO A 149 29.53 22.42 24.93
N ASP A 150 30.17 22.91 25.99
CA ASP A 150 30.08 24.31 26.41
C ASP A 150 31.23 25.17 25.83
N ASP A 151 32.23 24.55 25.20
CA ASP A 151 33.40 25.24 24.64
C ASP A 151 33.12 25.76 23.22
N ALA A 152 32.31 26.82 23.14
CA ALA A 152 31.96 27.52 21.90
C ALA A 152 33.15 28.35 21.36
N HIS A 153 34.19 27.69 20.85
CA HIS A 153 35.43 28.36 20.45
C HIS A 153 35.75 28.34 18.94
N ALA A 154 34.80 27.97 18.09
CA ALA A 154 34.89 28.21 16.64
C ALA A 154 33.58 28.81 16.12
N GLU A 155 33.65 29.71 15.14
CA GLU A 155 32.46 29.96 14.32
C GLU A 155 32.11 28.64 13.61
N PRO A 156 30.90 28.09 13.80
CA PRO A 156 30.52 26.82 13.20
C PRO A 156 30.65 26.88 11.67
N GLU A 157 31.15 25.78 11.11
CA GLU A 157 31.42 25.69 9.69
C GLU A 157 30.10 25.75 8.90
N PRO A 158 30.05 26.53 7.79
CA PRO A 158 28.84 26.64 6.97
C PRO A 158 28.51 25.34 6.23
N THR A 159 29.47 24.41 6.15
CA THR A 159 29.29 23.10 5.53
C THR A 159 29.83 21.98 6.40
N ILE A 160 29.02 20.94 6.61
CA ILE A 160 29.42 19.74 7.36
C ILE A 160 29.35 18.49 6.49
N GLY A 161 30.25 17.54 6.72
CA GLY A 161 30.36 16.32 5.93
C GLY A 161 29.50 15.17 6.45
N ALA A 162 29.99 13.94 6.23
CA ALA A 162 29.47 12.76 6.92
C ALA A 162 30.06 12.69 8.34
N GLY A 163 29.29 12.16 9.28
CA GLY A 163 29.70 12.08 10.69
C GLY A 163 28.61 12.52 11.67
N THR A 164 29.02 12.76 12.91
CA THR A 164 28.18 13.25 14.00
C THR A 164 28.70 14.62 14.43
N PHE A 165 27.81 15.60 14.52
CA PHE A 165 28.09 17.01 14.76
C PHE A 165 27.17 17.54 15.85
N ALA A 166 27.63 18.48 16.68
CA ALA A 166 26.79 19.15 17.66
C ALA A 166 26.15 20.42 17.08
N VAL A 167 24.83 20.56 17.21
CA VAL A 167 24.11 21.74 16.71
C VAL A 167 24.31 22.92 17.66
N GLY A 168 24.58 24.11 17.12
CA GLY A 168 24.96 25.31 17.87
C GLY A 168 26.46 25.40 18.19
N ILE A 169 27.22 24.32 17.98
CA ILE A 169 28.68 24.27 18.22
C ILE A 169 29.42 24.01 16.91
N ASP A 170 29.13 22.88 16.25
CA ASP A 170 29.76 22.48 14.99
C ASP A 170 29.02 23.00 13.77
N VAL A 171 27.70 23.10 13.87
CA VAL A 171 26.79 23.51 12.80
C VAL A 171 25.70 24.40 13.35
N GLN A 172 25.34 25.48 12.66
CA GLN A 172 24.26 26.35 13.11
C GLN A 172 22.88 25.69 12.93
N PRO A 173 21.88 26.11 13.71
CA PRO A 173 20.48 25.88 13.38
C PRO A 173 20.12 26.43 12.00
N GLY A 174 19.12 25.82 11.38
CA GLY A 174 18.61 26.23 10.06
C GLY A 174 18.39 25.05 9.12
N VAL A 175 17.99 25.35 7.90
CA VAL A 175 17.70 24.33 6.87
C VAL A 175 18.99 24.01 6.10
N TYR A 176 19.28 22.72 5.95
CA TYR A 176 20.45 22.23 5.23
C TYR A 176 20.03 21.18 4.19
N PHE A 177 20.79 21.08 3.11
CA PHE A 177 20.66 19.99 2.14
C PHE A 177 22.02 19.38 1.77
N ALA A 178 22.04 18.09 1.45
CA ALA A 178 23.20 17.37 0.94
C ALA A 178 22.80 16.37 -0.14
N ASP A 179 23.49 16.35 -1.28
CA ASP A 179 23.29 15.29 -2.27
C ASP A 179 23.71 13.93 -1.70
N ALA A 180 23.00 12.86 -2.08
CA ALA A 180 23.38 11.52 -1.70
C ALA A 180 24.66 11.09 -2.40
N ARG A 181 25.52 10.34 -1.72
CA ARG A 181 26.68 9.72 -2.37
C ARG A 181 26.20 8.71 -3.42
N GLU A 182 26.90 8.62 -4.54
CA GLU A 182 26.50 7.81 -5.70
C GLU A 182 26.15 6.36 -5.30
N GLY A 183 24.93 5.93 -5.65
CA GLY A 183 24.41 4.59 -5.35
C GLY A 183 24.04 4.33 -3.89
N ARG A 184 23.99 5.36 -3.03
CA ARG A 184 23.60 5.25 -1.63
C ARG A 184 22.42 6.19 -1.32
N GLN A 185 21.73 5.92 -0.21
CA GLN A 185 20.70 6.81 0.34
C GLN A 185 21.33 7.74 1.36
N CYS A 186 21.11 9.05 1.23
CA CYS A 186 21.53 10.01 2.23
C CYS A 186 20.62 9.89 3.45
N ARG A 187 21.18 9.37 4.54
CA ARG A 187 20.46 9.18 5.80
C ARG A 187 20.94 10.18 6.83
N TRP A 188 20.00 10.76 7.56
CA TRP A 188 20.30 11.74 8.58
C TRP A 188 19.42 11.55 9.81
N PHE A 189 19.93 11.97 10.96
CA PHE A 189 19.23 11.87 12.25
C PHE A 189 19.49 13.11 13.10
N ILE A 190 18.43 13.67 13.67
CA ILE A 190 18.51 14.65 14.75
C ILE A 190 18.61 13.88 16.07
N LEU A 191 19.60 14.23 16.88
CA LEU A 191 19.93 13.52 18.11
C LEU A 191 19.64 14.36 19.35
N GLY A 192 19.04 13.73 20.36
CA GLY A 192 18.87 14.25 21.71
C GLY A 192 20.09 13.99 22.62
N GLY A 193 21.07 13.20 22.16
CA GLY A 193 22.31 12.91 22.87
C GLY A 193 23.29 12.09 22.02
N PHE A 194 24.52 11.87 22.52
CA PHE A 194 25.58 11.15 21.80
C PHE A 194 25.90 9.78 22.40
N THR A 195 24.93 9.15 23.07
CA THR A 195 25.16 7.86 23.72
C THR A 195 25.23 6.71 22.69
N GLY A 196 24.76 6.95 21.47
CA GLY A 196 24.77 5.98 20.39
C GLY A 196 23.60 4.99 20.45
N ARG A 197 22.53 5.33 21.18
CA ARG A 197 21.32 4.50 21.33
C ARG A 197 20.22 4.97 20.40
N ASP A 198 19.27 4.09 20.10
CA ASP A 198 18.06 4.46 19.35
C ASP A 198 17.22 5.51 20.09
N GLU A 199 17.27 5.51 21.43
CA GLU A 199 16.63 6.53 22.29
C GLU A 199 17.18 7.95 22.07
N ASP A 200 18.39 8.07 21.52
CA ASP A 200 18.96 9.37 21.18
C ASP A 200 18.33 9.93 19.90
N ILE A 201 17.69 9.12 19.05
CA ILE A 201 17.13 9.57 17.78
C ILE A 201 15.79 10.27 18.01
N VAL A 202 15.76 11.58 17.78
CA VAL A 202 14.55 12.41 17.86
C VAL A 202 13.76 12.32 16.55
N GLU A 203 14.47 12.46 15.44
CA GLU A 203 13.92 12.45 14.08
C GLU A 203 14.97 11.92 13.11
N GLY A 204 14.53 11.38 11.97
CA GLY A 204 15.45 11.02 10.90
C GLY A 204 14.78 10.96 9.53
N GLY A 205 15.63 11.07 8.51
CA GLY A 205 15.27 10.99 7.11
C GLY A 205 16.22 10.11 6.32
N SER A 206 15.76 9.66 5.15
CA SER A 206 16.49 8.76 4.27
C SER A 206 16.15 9.08 2.81
N GLY A 207 16.74 10.14 2.28
CA GLY A 207 16.47 10.58 0.92
C GLY A 207 17.33 9.87 -0.12
N ILE A 208 16.73 9.50 -1.25
CA ILE A 208 17.36 8.66 -2.28
C ILE A 208 18.43 9.42 -3.06
N SER A 209 18.17 10.67 -3.40
CA SER A 209 19.05 11.51 -4.25
C SER A 209 19.69 12.64 -3.47
N ARG A 210 19.06 13.06 -2.38
CA ARG A 210 19.42 14.21 -1.54
C ARG A 210 18.85 13.96 -0.16
N GLY A 211 19.48 14.49 0.89
CA GLY A 211 18.86 14.63 2.20
C GLY A 211 18.63 16.12 2.47
N ILE A 212 17.51 16.42 3.14
CA ILE A 212 17.16 17.76 3.59
C ILE A 212 16.75 17.66 5.06
N VAL A 213 17.22 18.59 5.87
CA VAL A 213 16.91 18.63 7.31
C VAL A 213 16.79 20.09 7.77
N GLU A 214 15.85 20.35 8.67
CA GLU A 214 15.86 21.56 9.50
C GLU A 214 16.52 21.20 10.83
N LEU A 215 17.67 21.81 11.12
CA LEU A 215 18.34 21.68 12.40
C LEU A 215 17.72 22.68 13.38
N PRO A 216 17.06 22.21 14.46
CA PRO A 216 16.41 23.12 15.41
C PRO A 216 17.42 23.96 16.18
N ASP A 217 16.94 25.02 16.83
CA ASP A 217 17.74 25.86 17.73
C ASP A 217 18.27 25.11 18.96
N ALA A 218 17.68 23.93 19.27
CA ALA A 218 18.03 23.15 20.46
C ALA A 218 17.82 21.61 20.32
N PRO A 219 18.51 20.91 19.42
CA PRO A 219 18.93 19.53 19.65
C PRO A 219 20.40 19.49 20.09
N VAL A 220 20.80 18.37 20.68
CA VAL A 220 22.19 18.18 21.14
C VAL A 220 23.10 17.78 19.96
N GLY A 221 22.58 17.11 18.92
CA GLY A 221 23.40 16.69 17.78
C GLY A 221 22.67 16.40 16.47
N PHE A 222 23.46 16.25 15.41
CA PHE A 222 23.08 15.90 14.06
C PHE A 222 24.02 14.80 13.53
N ARG A 223 23.44 13.77 12.91
CA ARG A 223 24.20 12.66 12.34
C ARG A 223 23.90 12.49 10.86
N SER A 224 24.95 12.44 10.04
CA SER A 224 24.95 12.35 8.59
C SER A 224 25.63 11.05 8.14
N ILE A 225 24.92 10.22 7.37
CA ILE A 225 25.38 8.91 6.89
C ILE A 225 25.18 8.82 5.39
N ASP A 226 26.25 8.52 4.66
CA ASP A 226 26.23 8.35 3.19
C ASP A 226 25.76 9.60 2.40
N CYS A 227 25.77 10.76 3.05
CA CYS A 227 25.50 12.06 2.44
C CYS A 227 26.80 12.72 1.94
N GLY A 228 26.66 13.64 0.99
CA GLY A 228 27.68 14.60 0.60
C GLY A 228 27.87 15.68 1.66
N HIS A 229 28.37 16.84 1.24
CA HIS A 229 28.46 17.99 2.13
C HIS A 229 27.09 18.66 2.29
N TRP A 230 26.69 18.87 3.53
CA TRP A 230 25.51 19.65 3.89
C TRP A 230 25.82 21.12 3.70
N THR A 231 24.97 21.81 2.96
CA THR A 231 25.06 23.24 2.70
C THR A 231 23.87 23.93 3.34
N GLN A 232 24.11 24.98 4.12
CA GLN A 232 23.02 25.78 4.70
C GLN A 232 22.26 26.49 3.59
N VAL A 233 20.94 26.48 3.69
CA VAL A 233 20.05 27.20 2.82
C VAL A 233 20.04 28.68 3.23
N ASP A 234 20.32 29.58 2.29
CA ASP A 234 20.11 31.03 2.51
C ASP A 234 18.61 31.33 2.53
N PRO A 235 18.03 31.79 3.65
CA PRO A 235 16.60 32.09 3.74
C PRO A 235 16.18 33.29 2.87
N ASN A 236 17.13 34.05 2.32
CA ASN A 236 16.87 35.22 1.47
C ASN A 236 17.13 34.95 -0.02
N ILE A 237 17.34 33.69 -0.43
CA ILE A 237 17.54 33.38 -1.84
C ILE A 237 16.27 33.77 -2.63
N GLU A 238 16.43 34.58 -3.67
CA GLU A 238 15.34 34.84 -4.61
C GLU A 238 15.07 33.55 -5.40
N ILE A 239 13.87 33.00 -5.22
CA ILE A 239 13.44 31.77 -5.88
C ILE A 239 12.83 32.15 -7.22
N ASP A 240 13.40 31.62 -8.29
CA ASP A 240 12.77 31.71 -9.60
C ASP A 240 11.57 30.77 -9.64
N ALA A 241 10.37 31.33 -9.45
CA ALA A 241 9.10 30.60 -9.48
C ALA A 241 8.85 29.89 -10.83
N ALA A 242 9.58 30.23 -11.89
CA ALA A 242 9.44 29.66 -13.22
C ALA A 242 10.36 28.44 -13.49
N LYS A 243 10.98 27.86 -12.46
CA LYS A 243 11.95 26.80 -12.67
C LYS A 243 11.29 25.45 -12.92
N THR A 244 11.58 24.87 -14.07
CA THR A 244 11.40 23.44 -14.34
C THR A 244 12.30 22.63 -13.42
N PHE A 245 11.83 21.50 -12.91
CA PHE A 245 12.61 20.61 -12.04
C PHE A 245 12.48 19.15 -12.46
N GLY A 246 13.44 18.30 -12.09
CA GLY A 246 13.43 16.88 -12.46
C GLY A 246 12.98 15.98 -11.30
N ASP A 247 13.20 14.67 -11.44
CA ASP A 247 13.08 13.73 -10.33
C ASP A 247 14.07 14.06 -9.19
N GLY A 248 13.67 13.79 -7.95
CA GLY A 248 14.39 14.12 -6.72
C GLY A 248 13.50 14.73 -5.65
N GLU A 249 14.11 15.09 -4.52
CA GLU A 249 13.46 15.83 -3.42
C GLU A 249 13.69 17.35 -3.59
N HIS A 250 12.60 18.11 -3.57
CA HIS A 250 12.59 19.55 -3.82
C HIS A 250 11.96 20.29 -2.65
N VAL A 251 12.70 21.21 -2.03
CA VAL A 251 12.18 22.05 -0.95
C VAL A 251 11.29 23.12 -1.55
N VAL A 252 10.07 23.21 -1.04
CA VAL A 252 9.10 24.23 -1.44
C VAL A 252 9.49 25.55 -0.79
N ASN A 253 9.38 26.63 -1.55
CA ASN A 253 9.96 27.93 -1.21
C ASN A 253 11.50 27.89 -1.09
N LEU A 254 12.16 27.04 -1.88
CA LEU A 254 13.61 27.12 -2.09
C LEU A 254 14.01 26.60 -3.48
N HIS A 255 13.73 25.32 -3.74
CA HIS A 255 14.01 24.69 -5.03
C HIS A 255 12.88 24.97 -6.03
N ILE A 256 11.65 24.99 -5.51
CA ILE A 256 10.42 25.15 -6.28
C ILE A 256 9.47 26.08 -5.51
N SER A 257 8.52 26.68 -6.21
CA SER A 257 7.47 27.50 -5.59
C SER A 257 6.15 26.72 -5.52
N PRO A 258 5.24 27.08 -4.60
CA PRO A 258 3.87 26.61 -4.65
C PRO A 258 3.22 26.95 -5.99
N GLY A 259 2.39 26.05 -6.50
CA GLY A 259 1.74 26.20 -7.79
C GLY A 259 1.35 24.86 -8.42
N LEU A 260 0.78 24.95 -9.60
CA LEU A 260 0.37 23.79 -10.39
C LEU A 260 1.50 23.42 -11.36
N TYR A 261 1.90 22.16 -11.38
CA TYR A 261 2.97 21.65 -12.23
C TYR A 261 2.50 20.45 -13.04
N GLN A 262 3.03 20.31 -14.27
CA GLN A 262 2.78 19.16 -15.12
C GLN A 262 4.07 18.38 -15.40
N SER A 263 3.92 17.07 -15.61
CA SER A 263 5.00 16.16 -15.98
C SER A 263 4.51 15.18 -17.05
N PRO A 264 5.36 14.75 -17.99
CA PRO A 264 5.01 13.74 -18.99
C PRO A 264 4.75 12.36 -18.37
N GLY A 265 5.25 12.12 -17.16
CA GLY A 265 5.22 10.84 -16.47
C GLY A 265 6.22 9.83 -17.03
N GLY A 266 6.38 8.72 -16.29
CA GLY A 266 7.34 7.68 -16.64
C GLY A 266 6.83 6.76 -17.76
N GLU A 267 7.67 6.52 -18.77
CA GLU A 267 7.36 5.64 -19.92
C GLU A 267 6.96 4.20 -19.51
N ARG A 268 7.39 3.74 -18.33
CA ARG A 268 7.14 2.38 -17.80
C ARG A 268 6.19 2.32 -16.60
N GLY A 269 5.46 3.40 -16.30
CA GLY A 269 4.52 3.44 -15.18
C GLY A 269 5.20 3.41 -13.79
N GLN A 270 6.47 3.85 -13.72
CA GLN A 270 7.21 4.01 -12.46
C GLN A 270 7.31 5.48 -12.08
N CYS A 271 6.28 6.28 -12.36
CA CYS A 271 6.18 7.63 -11.82
C CYS A 271 5.51 7.55 -10.46
N SER A 272 6.14 8.14 -9.45
CA SER A 272 5.50 8.44 -8.18
C SER A 272 5.94 9.80 -7.69
N TRP A 273 5.00 10.56 -7.15
CA TRP A 273 5.31 11.82 -6.50
C TRP A 273 4.59 11.94 -5.16
N ARG A 274 5.16 12.76 -4.28
CA ARG A 274 4.68 12.97 -2.92
C ARG A 274 4.87 14.41 -2.48
N ARG A 275 4.01 14.84 -1.56
CA ARG A 275 4.09 16.14 -0.90
C ARG A 275 4.27 15.92 0.59
N PHE A 276 5.07 16.76 1.23
CA PHE A 276 5.33 16.70 2.66
C PHE A 276 5.11 18.04 3.35
N ILE A 277 4.51 18.03 4.54
CA ILE A 277 4.30 19.23 5.40
C ILE A 277 5.45 19.39 6.43
N GLY A 278 6.48 18.55 6.35
CA GLY A 278 7.69 18.62 7.16
C GLY A 278 8.83 17.80 6.56
N PHE A 279 10.01 17.82 7.19
CA PHE A 279 11.22 17.15 6.66
C PHE A 279 11.34 15.67 7.07
N GLY A 280 10.66 15.24 8.13
CA GLY A 280 10.69 13.85 8.59
C GLY A 280 9.85 12.91 7.73
N THR A 281 10.24 11.63 7.70
CA THR A 281 9.55 10.55 6.97
C THR A 281 8.36 9.94 7.72
N GLY A 282 7.95 10.55 8.84
CA GLY A 282 6.84 10.08 9.65
C GLY A 282 5.50 10.13 8.90
N PRO A 283 4.55 9.22 9.18
CA PRO A 283 3.27 9.14 8.46
C PRO A 283 2.41 10.41 8.58
N GLY A 284 2.63 11.24 9.61
CA GLY A 284 1.95 12.55 9.75
C GLY A 284 2.49 13.65 8.84
N ASN A 285 3.62 13.43 8.16
CA ASN A 285 4.25 14.44 7.30
C ASN A 285 3.96 14.23 5.82
N ASN A 286 3.19 13.20 5.43
CA ASN A 286 2.97 12.83 4.03
C ASN A 286 1.47 12.92 3.67
N PRO A 287 0.94 14.12 3.37
CA PRO A 287 -0.45 14.30 2.96
C PRO A 287 -0.82 13.53 1.68
N ALA A 288 0.10 13.35 0.73
CA ALA A 288 -0.22 12.87 -0.60
C ALA A 288 0.83 11.90 -1.17
N VAL A 289 0.36 10.73 -1.65
CA VAL A 289 1.17 9.79 -2.43
C VAL A 289 0.41 9.40 -3.69
N ARG A 290 1.04 9.59 -4.86
CA ARG A 290 0.49 9.17 -6.14
C ARG A 290 1.48 8.27 -6.87
N ILE A 291 0.96 7.23 -7.52
CA ILE A 291 1.71 6.35 -8.44
C ILE A 291 1.00 6.35 -9.81
N PRO A 292 0.95 7.49 -10.50
CA PRO A 292 0.16 7.63 -11.71
C PRO A 292 0.86 7.03 -12.93
N THR A 293 0.10 6.84 -14.01
CA THR A 293 0.64 6.42 -15.32
C THR A 293 0.30 7.47 -16.37
N GLY A 294 1.22 7.70 -17.30
CA GLY A 294 1.09 8.78 -18.27
C GLY A 294 1.28 10.15 -17.65
N ARG A 295 0.72 11.17 -18.30
CA ARG A 295 0.85 12.57 -17.93
C ARG A 295 0.31 12.87 -16.53
N ASN A 296 0.97 13.77 -15.81
CA ASN A 296 0.66 14.15 -14.44
C ASN A 296 0.45 15.65 -14.30
N ILE A 297 -0.46 16.00 -13.39
CA ILE A 297 -0.63 17.35 -12.87
C ILE A 297 -0.60 17.22 -11.35
N ALA A 298 0.19 18.05 -10.69
CA ALA A 298 0.29 18.09 -9.23
C ALA A 298 0.23 19.54 -8.74
N GLU A 299 -0.61 19.79 -7.75
CA GLU A 299 -0.68 21.05 -7.02
C GLU A 299 0.25 20.97 -5.80
N ILE A 300 1.24 21.85 -5.78
CA ILE A 300 2.16 22.06 -4.67
C ILE A 300 1.60 23.24 -3.87
N GLU A 301 1.14 22.98 -2.65
CA GLU A 301 0.50 24.00 -1.83
C GLU A 301 1.53 24.81 -1.03
N THR A 302 1.11 25.98 -0.56
CA THR A 302 1.95 26.86 0.27
C THR A 302 2.34 26.25 1.61
N THR A 303 1.60 25.24 2.06
CA THR A 303 1.85 24.49 3.30
C THR A 303 2.85 23.35 3.11
N ASP A 304 3.21 23.03 1.87
CA ASP A 304 4.23 22.03 1.62
C ASP A 304 5.61 22.54 2.00
N THR A 305 6.41 21.62 2.51
CA THR A 305 7.82 21.78 2.83
C THR A 305 8.69 21.09 1.79
N VAL A 306 8.30 19.89 1.33
CA VAL A 306 9.04 19.11 0.32
C VAL A 306 8.10 18.50 -0.71
N PHE A 307 8.50 18.52 -1.98
CA PHE A 307 7.93 17.74 -3.08
C PHE A 307 8.94 16.69 -3.54
N GLU A 308 8.57 15.42 -3.49
CA GLU A 308 9.38 14.30 -3.97
C GLU A 308 8.82 13.81 -5.31
N SER A 309 9.69 13.63 -6.31
CA SER A 309 9.34 13.00 -7.59
C SER A 309 10.31 11.87 -7.90
N TYR A 310 9.78 10.75 -8.38
CA TYR A 310 10.56 9.60 -8.80
C TYR A 310 10.02 9.05 -10.11
N GLY A 311 10.86 8.99 -11.14
CA GLY A 311 10.53 8.41 -12.44
C GLY A 311 9.42 9.13 -13.20
N CYS A 312 9.13 10.38 -12.87
CA CYS A 312 8.13 11.20 -13.56
C CYS A 312 8.76 12.10 -14.64
N GLY A 313 10.10 12.22 -14.68
CA GLY A 313 10.78 13.08 -15.64
C GLY A 313 10.77 14.55 -15.23
N GLY A 314 10.74 15.44 -16.22
CA GLY A 314 10.72 16.89 -15.98
C GLY A 314 9.33 17.40 -15.58
N TRP A 315 9.28 18.20 -14.53
CA TRP A 315 8.14 19.00 -14.11
C TRP A 315 8.32 20.44 -14.57
N GLU A 316 7.25 21.01 -15.10
CA GLU A 316 7.19 22.41 -15.52
C GLU A 316 5.92 23.08 -14.99
N PRO A 317 5.93 24.40 -14.73
CA PRO A 317 4.73 25.12 -14.33
C PRO A 317 3.60 24.87 -15.33
N PHE A 318 2.46 24.38 -14.84
CA PHE A 318 1.27 24.19 -15.64
C PHE A 318 0.53 25.53 -15.74
N VAL A 319 0.67 26.17 -16.91
CA VAL A 319 -0.05 27.40 -17.24
C VAL A 319 -1.10 27.06 -18.30
N PRO A 320 -2.39 26.99 -17.92
CA PRO A 320 -3.52 26.86 -18.83
C PRO A 320 -3.43 27.79 -20.05
N ASP A 321 -3.38 27.25 -21.27
CA ASP A 321 -3.55 28.07 -22.47
C ASP A 321 -5.03 28.42 -22.67
N THR A 322 -5.40 29.58 -22.12
CA THR A 322 -6.77 30.15 -22.23
C THR A 322 -7.24 30.44 -23.66
N GLN A 323 -6.37 30.36 -24.67
CA GLN A 323 -6.74 30.57 -26.08
C GLN A 323 -6.90 29.27 -26.87
N SER A 324 -6.49 28.13 -26.30
CA SER A 324 -6.62 26.82 -26.94
C SER A 324 -8.05 26.28 -26.80
N GLU A 325 -8.56 25.66 -27.87
CA GLU A 325 -9.83 24.94 -27.79
C GLU A 325 -9.66 23.67 -26.94
N ALA A 326 -10.57 23.47 -25.99
CA ALA A 326 -10.56 22.31 -25.12
C ALA A 326 -10.70 21.01 -25.94
N LEU A 327 -9.84 20.05 -25.64
CA LEU A 327 -9.74 18.77 -26.32
C LEU A 327 -11.04 17.95 -26.17
N VAL A 328 -11.48 17.40 -27.30
CA VAL A 328 -12.55 16.41 -27.37
C VAL A 328 -12.01 14.98 -27.48
N THR A 329 -10.69 14.83 -27.57
CA THR A 329 -9.99 13.53 -27.55
C THR A 329 -8.70 13.63 -26.74
N PHE A 330 -8.45 12.70 -25.82
CA PHE A 330 -7.25 12.71 -24.98
C PHE A 330 -6.83 11.30 -24.53
N GLU A 331 -5.55 11.13 -24.19
CA GLU A 331 -4.97 9.85 -23.77
C GLU A 331 -5.11 9.63 -22.24
N ARG A 332 -4.63 8.49 -21.75
CA ARG A 332 -4.50 8.24 -20.30
C ARG A 332 -3.60 9.28 -19.61
N GLY A 333 -3.75 9.41 -18.30
CA GLY A 333 -3.05 10.40 -17.48
C GLY A 333 -4.04 11.33 -16.77
N THR A 334 -3.51 12.44 -16.26
CA THR A 334 -4.25 13.49 -15.55
C THR A 334 -4.45 14.68 -16.49
N TRP A 335 -5.68 15.17 -16.58
CA TRP A 335 -6.10 16.27 -17.46
C TRP A 335 -6.97 17.27 -16.70
N ALA A 336 -6.77 18.56 -16.94
CA ALA A 336 -7.55 19.62 -16.31
C ALA A 336 -8.86 19.90 -17.06
N VAL A 337 -9.98 19.84 -16.34
CA VAL A 337 -11.33 20.04 -16.90
C VAL A 337 -11.61 21.53 -17.05
N ASN A 338 -12.34 21.90 -18.10
CA ASN A 338 -12.61 23.29 -18.54
C ASN A 338 -11.37 24.07 -19.02
N THR A 339 -10.18 23.51 -18.85
CA THR A 339 -8.92 24.08 -19.32
C THR A 339 -8.39 23.31 -20.53
N GLU A 340 -8.16 22.00 -20.35
CA GLU A 340 -7.58 21.16 -21.38
C GLU A 340 -8.63 20.30 -22.05
N ILE A 341 -9.62 19.81 -21.29
CA ILE A 341 -10.68 18.96 -21.79
C ILE A 341 -12.05 19.58 -21.50
N SER A 342 -12.99 19.38 -22.42
CA SER A 342 -14.36 19.86 -22.24
C SER A 342 -15.14 18.96 -21.27
N PRO A 343 -16.10 19.49 -20.50
CA PRO A 343 -17.11 18.66 -19.85
C PRO A 343 -17.96 17.91 -20.88
N GLY A 344 -18.40 16.70 -20.54
CA GLY A 344 -19.27 15.88 -21.37
C GLY A 344 -19.12 14.39 -21.11
N THR A 345 -19.86 13.58 -21.85
CA THR A 345 -19.74 12.11 -21.79
C THR A 345 -18.65 11.65 -22.74
N TYR A 346 -17.67 10.92 -22.25
CA TYR A 346 -16.55 10.38 -23.03
C TYR A 346 -16.62 8.86 -23.08
N VAL A 347 -16.14 8.29 -24.19
CA VAL A 347 -15.91 6.84 -24.34
C VAL A 347 -14.44 6.56 -24.51
N ALA A 348 -13.96 5.48 -23.91
CA ALA A 348 -12.67 4.89 -24.22
C ALA A 348 -12.88 3.43 -24.63
N LYS A 349 -12.16 3.03 -25.69
CA LYS A 349 -12.06 1.62 -26.08
C LYS A 349 -10.70 1.10 -25.63
N GLU A 350 -10.71 0.10 -24.76
CA GLU A 350 -9.51 -0.50 -24.20
C GLU A 350 -8.94 -1.58 -25.15
N PRO A 351 -7.68 -1.47 -25.59
CA PRO A 351 -6.99 -2.59 -26.23
C PRO A 351 -6.64 -3.68 -25.19
N ASP A 352 -6.83 -4.95 -25.58
CA ASP A 352 -6.32 -6.15 -24.89
C ASP A 352 -6.90 -6.47 -23.51
N GLY A 353 -8.20 -6.23 -23.27
CA GLY A 353 -8.88 -6.70 -22.04
C GLY A 353 -8.32 -6.12 -20.74
N ARG A 354 -7.55 -5.04 -20.82
CA ARG A 354 -6.99 -4.33 -19.66
C ARG A 354 -8.10 -3.69 -18.84
N VAL A 355 -7.88 -3.61 -17.54
CA VAL A 355 -8.76 -2.84 -16.66
C VAL A 355 -8.47 -1.36 -16.87
N CYS A 356 -9.45 -0.64 -17.41
CA CYS A 356 -9.47 0.81 -17.39
C CYS A 356 -9.93 1.27 -16.01
N TYR A 357 -9.12 2.07 -15.33
CA TYR A 357 -9.49 2.77 -14.11
C TYR A 357 -9.48 4.26 -14.39
N TRP A 358 -10.54 4.94 -13.99
CA TRP A 358 -10.59 6.39 -14.06
C TRP A 358 -11.12 6.98 -12.77
N SER A 359 -10.85 8.26 -12.56
CA SER A 359 -11.45 9.05 -11.50
C SER A 359 -11.63 10.51 -11.89
N ARG A 360 -12.74 11.10 -11.44
CA ARG A 360 -12.95 12.54 -11.46
C ARG A 360 -12.32 13.14 -10.20
N LEU A 361 -11.71 14.32 -10.34
CA LEU A 361 -10.90 14.96 -9.32
C LEU A 361 -11.48 16.32 -8.95
N SER A 362 -11.49 16.62 -7.65
CA SER A 362 -11.85 17.93 -7.10
C SER A 362 -10.65 18.86 -6.90
N ALA A 363 -9.42 18.33 -6.91
CA ALA A 363 -8.17 19.09 -6.90
C ALA A 363 -7.00 18.21 -7.42
N PHE A 364 -5.79 18.78 -7.50
CA PHE A 364 -4.57 18.07 -7.91
C PHE A 364 -3.59 17.87 -6.75
N THR A 365 -4.09 17.89 -5.51
CA THR A 365 -3.27 17.83 -4.29
C THR A 365 -2.58 16.49 -4.10
N GLY A 366 -3.15 15.43 -4.68
CA GLY A 366 -2.68 14.06 -4.49
C GLY A 366 -3.27 13.37 -3.26
N GLU A 367 -4.21 14.00 -2.57
CA GLU A 367 -4.87 13.44 -1.40
C GLU A 367 -5.97 12.44 -1.78
N PRO A 368 -6.32 11.47 -0.92
CA PRO A 368 -7.44 10.56 -1.18
C PRO A 368 -8.78 11.29 -1.39
N ASP A 369 -8.97 12.44 -0.74
CA ASP A 369 -10.21 13.22 -0.81
C ASP A 369 -10.38 13.97 -2.13
N ASP A 370 -9.33 14.07 -2.97
CA ASP A 370 -9.44 14.61 -4.32
C ASP A 370 -10.41 13.79 -5.19
N TYR A 371 -10.47 12.47 -4.98
CA TYR A 371 -11.23 11.56 -5.82
C TYR A 371 -12.74 11.69 -5.54
N THR A 372 -13.48 12.30 -6.47
CA THR A 372 -14.93 12.47 -6.31
C THR A 372 -15.68 11.19 -6.65
N VAL A 373 -15.32 10.57 -7.78
CA VAL A 373 -15.86 9.29 -8.25
C VAL A 373 -14.78 8.50 -8.96
N SER A 374 -14.74 7.19 -8.71
CA SER A 374 -13.83 6.25 -9.36
C SER A 374 -14.58 5.03 -9.88
N GLU A 375 -14.17 4.52 -11.04
CA GLU A 375 -14.73 3.31 -11.62
C GLU A 375 -13.67 2.46 -12.32
N GLN A 376 -13.94 1.16 -12.41
CA GLN A 376 -13.15 0.20 -13.19
C GLN A 376 -14.03 -0.46 -14.26
N SER A 377 -13.56 -0.48 -15.50
CA SER A 377 -14.20 -1.19 -16.61
C SER A 377 -13.20 -2.02 -17.39
N VAL A 378 -13.71 -2.86 -18.29
CA VAL A 378 -12.93 -3.64 -19.25
C VAL A 378 -13.53 -3.44 -20.64
N ASN A 379 -12.72 -3.56 -21.68
CA ASN A 379 -13.07 -3.42 -23.10
C ASN A 379 -13.63 -2.05 -23.52
N HIS A 380 -14.76 -1.61 -22.95
CA HIS A 380 -15.32 -0.27 -23.13
C HIS A 380 -15.53 0.44 -21.78
N SER A 381 -15.01 1.66 -21.68
CA SER A 381 -15.28 2.60 -20.57
C SER A 381 -16.08 3.80 -21.06
N ILE A 382 -17.03 4.25 -20.23
CA ILE A 382 -17.84 5.44 -20.50
C ILE A 382 -18.01 6.20 -19.19
N THR A 383 -17.83 7.52 -19.23
CA THR A 383 -18.04 8.38 -18.07
C THR A 383 -18.47 9.79 -18.47
N THR A 384 -19.23 10.46 -17.61
CA THR A 384 -19.57 11.87 -17.74
C THR A 384 -18.66 12.70 -16.84
N ILE A 385 -17.88 13.55 -17.48
CA ILE A 385 -17.05 14.58 -16.85
C ILE A 385 -17.91 15.85 -16.76
N HIS A 386 -18.11 16.36 -15.55
CA HIS A 386 -18.93 17.54 -15.32
C HIS A 386 -18.09 18.81 -15.27
N SER A 387 -18.74 19.96 -15.46
CA SER A 387 -18.06 21.27 -15.45
C SER A 387 -17.52 21.71 -14.09
N HIS A 388 -17.98 21.11 -13.00
CA HIS A 388 -17.45 21.35 -11.65
C HIS A 388 -16.31 20.41 -11.24
N ASP A 389 -15.96 19.42 -12.07
CA ASP A 389 -14.75 18.64 -11.84
C ASP A 389 -13.55 19.54 -12.14
N VAL A 390 -12.49 19.42 -11.34
CA VAL A 390 -11.24 20.16 -11.55
C VAL A 390 -10.31 19.37 -12.47
N GLY A 391 -10.28 18.05 -12.31
CA GLY A 391 -9.44 17.16 -13.10
C GLY A 391 -10.10 15.84 -13.45
N PHE A 392 -9.51 15.15 -14.41
CA PHE A 392 -9.84 13.77 -14.76
C PHE A 392 -8.56 12.96 -14.86
N TYR A 393 -8.52 11.84 -14.14
CA TYR A 393 -7.41 10.91 -14.16
C TYR A 393 -7.85 9.57 -14.75
N SER A 394 -7.03 8.97 -15.62
CA SER A 394 -7.27 7.60 -16.07
C SER A 394 -5.98 6.82 -16.31
N GLN A 395 -6.04 5.50 -16.08
CA GLN A 395 -4.96 4.55 -16.32
C GLN A 395 -5.51 3.25 -16.91
N GLY A 396 -4.71 2.60 -17.74
CA GLY A 396 -5.13 1.36 -18.43
C GLY A 396 -6.25 1.57 -19.45
N CYS A 397 -6.71 2.80 -19.66
CA CYS A 397 -7.74 3.17 -20.63
C CYS A 397 -7.14 3.46 -22.00
N GLY A 398 -7.96 3.30 -23.04
CA GLY A 398 -7.62 3.76 -24.39
C GLY A 398 -7.68 5.28 -24.53
N ILE A 399 -7.80 5.76 -25.77
CA ILE A 399 -8.05 7.17 -26.05
C ILE A 399 -9.49 7.49 -25.70
N TRP A 400 -9.70 8.48 -24.83
CA TRP A 400 -11.01 9.03 -24.53
C TRP A 400 -11.47 9.93 -25.67
N THR A 401 -12.71 9.76 -26.12
CA THR A 401 -13.35 10.55 -27.18
C THR A 401 -14.71 11.04 -26.71
N LEU A 402 -14.96 12.34 -26.84
CA LEU A 402 -16.23 12.97 -26.47
C LEU A 402 -17.36 12.42 -27.33
N VAL A 403 -18.43 11.99 -26.69
CA VAL A 403 -19.67 11.58 -27.36
C VAL A 403 -20.37 12.84 -27.88
N THR A 404 -20.39 13.01 -29.20
CA THR A 404 -21.17 14.07 -29.83
C THR A 404 -22.58 13.57 -30.14
N THR A 405 -23.58 14.40 -29.86
CA THR A 405 -24.98 14.15 -30.21
C THR A 405 -25.23 14.21 -31.74
N GLU A 406 -24.21 14.58 -32.51
CA GLU A 406 -24.22 14.64 -33.97
C GLU A 406 -23.68 13.37 -34.64
N SER A 407 -23.58 12.23 -33.93
CA SER A 407 -23.50 10.97 -34.65
C SER A 407 -24.80 10.84 -35.45
N PRO A 408 -24.76 10.84 -36.80
CA PRO A 408 -25.96 10.64 -37.58
C PRO A 408 -26.64 9.37 -37.08
N ALA A 409 -27.96 9.38 -36.99
CA ALA A 409 -28.76 8.18 -36.78
C ALA A 409 -28.22 7.12 -37.74
N SER A 410 -27.37 6.26 -37.21
CA SER A 410 -26.64 5.32 -38.03
C SER A 410 -27.69 4.35 -38.53
N THR A 411 -27.89 4.34 -39.84
CA THR A 411 -28.64 3.27 -40.51
C THR A 411 -27.91 1.93 -40.42
N ALA A 412 -26.73 1.87 -39.80
CA ALA A 412 -26.10 0.61 -39.44
C ALA A 412 -26.89 -0.02 -38.30
N GLU A 413 -27.33 -1.24 -38.54
CA GLU A 413 -27.94 -2.12 -37.56
C GLU A 413 -27.03 -2.26 -36.33
N LEU A 414 -27.60 -2.04 -35.14
CA LEU A 414 -26.89 -2.22 -33.87
C LEU A 414 -26.57 -3.71 -33.70
N PRO A 415 -25.44 -4.06 -33.06
CA PRO A 415 -25.04 -5.45 -32.94
C PRO A 415 -26.03 -6.24 -32.07
N ASP A 416 -26.31 -7.48 -32.48
CA ASP A 416 -27.14 -8.43 -31.72
C ASP A 416 -26.38 -9.15 -30.60
N SER A 417 -25.06 -9.02 -30.57
CA SER A 417 -24.23 -9.48 -29.46
C SER A 417 -23.12 -8.52 -29.08
N PHE A 418 -22.71 -8.54 -27.81
CA PHE A 418 -21.67 -7.67 -27.27
C PHE A 418 -20.95 -8.31 -26.07
N GLU A 419 -19.73 -7.89 -25.79
CA GLU A 419 -18.90 -8.44 -24.71
C GLU A 419 -19.11 -7.67 -23.38
N ASN A 420 -18.25 -7.90 -22.40
CA ASN A 420 -18.18 -7.08 -21.19
C ASN A 420 -17.72 -5.65 -21.51
N GLY A 421 -18.16 -4.69 -20.70
CA GLY A 421 -17.89 -3.27 -20.88
C GLY A 421 -19.08 -2.39 -20.48
N ILE A 422 -18.93 -1.08 -20.68
CA ILE A 422 -20.01 -0.09 -20.54
C ILE A 422 -20.42 0.36 -21.94
N TYR A 423 -21.72 0.34 -22.23
CA TYR A 423 -22.28 0.63 -23.55
C TYR A 423 -23.39 1.68 -23.45
N ILE A 424 -23.48 2.57 -24.45
CA ILE A 424 -24.60 3.50 -24.63
C ILE A 424 -25.75 2.79 -25.34
N VAL A 425 -26.94 2.82 -24.73
CA VAL A 425 -28.15 2.24 -25.34
C VAL A 425 -28.62 3.13 -26.48
N ASN A 426 -29.06 2.51 -27.58
CA ASN A 426 -29.46 3.13 -28.86
C ASN A 426 -28.32 3.80 -29.63
N GLN A 427 -27.06 3.60 -29.21
CA GLN A 427 -25.88 4.05 -29.95
C GLN A 427 -24.83 2.94 -30.11
N ASN A 428 -24.53 2.20 -29.05
CA ASN A 428 -23.61 1.05 -29.12
C ASN A 428 -24.34 -0.29 -29.13
N ILE A 429 -25.47 -0.38 -28.40
CA ILE A 429 -26.31 -1.58 -28.31
C ILE A 429 -27.79 -1.18 -28.38
N GLY A 430 -28.64 -2.08 -28.85
CA GLY A 430 -30.09 -1.84 -28.90
C GLY A 430 -30.80 -2.19 -27.59
N GLN A 431 -32.03 -1.68 -27.43
CA GLN A 431 -32.97 -2.23 -26.45
C GLN A 431 -33.36 -3.66 -26.83
N GLY A 432 -33.80 -4.44 -25.85
CA GLY A 432 -34.23 -5.83 -26.04
C GLY A 432 -33.90 -6.69 -24.84
N THR A 433 -34.20 -7.99 -24.94
CA THR A 433 -33.79 -8.97 -23.95
C THR A 433 -32.57 -9.71 -24.45
N TYR A 434 -31.55 -9.78 -23.61
CA TYR A 434 -30.27 -10.41 -23.91
C TYR A 434 -29.99 -11.51 -22.89
N VAL A 435 -29.33 -12.57 -23.35
CA VAL A 435 -28.79 -13.64 -22.51
C VAL A 435 -27.27 -13.59 -22.55
N ALA A 436 -26.64 -13.73 -21.39
CA ALA A 436 -25.19 -13.85 -21.26
C ALA A 436 -24.78 -15.31 -21.08
N ASP A 437 -23.69 -15.71 -21.75
CA ASP A 437 -23.05 -17.03 -21.64
C ASP A 437 -22.34 -17.25 -20.29
N ALA A 438 -22.78 -16.55 -19.23
CA ALA A 438 -22.11 -16.49 -17.94
C ALA A 438 -21.78 -17.89 -17.39
N ASN A 439 -20.48 -18.17 -17.23
CA ASN A 439 -19.96 -19.44 -16.75
C ASN A 439 -20.12 -19.54 -15.22
N GLU A 440 -20.24 -20.77 -14.70
CA GLU A 440 -20.46 -21.02 -13.26
C GLU A 440 -19.34 -20.48 -12.35
N ASP A 441 -18.12 -20.28 -12.89
CA ASP A 441 -16.96 -19.74 -12.17
C ASP A 441 -16.82 -18.21 -12.31
N SER A 442 -17.71 -17.56 -13.06
CA SER A 442 -17.61 -16.13 -13.35
C SER A 442 -18.46 -15.32 -12.38
N ASN A 443 -17.84 -14.33 -11.71
CA ASN A 443 -18.56 -13.30 -10.94
C ASN A 443 -19.27 -12.34 -11.92
N CYS A 444 -20.19 -12.88 -12.73
CA CYS A 444 -20.95 -12.10 -13.71
C CYS A 444 -21.77 -11.06 -12.97
N PHE A 445 -21.39 -9.81 -13.19
CA PHE A 445 -22.05 -8.63 -12.66
C PHE A 445 -22.52 -7.78 -13.82
N TRP A 446 -23.77 -7.34 -13.78
CA TRP A 446 -24.30 -6.45 -14.80
C TRP A 446 -25.32 -5.49 -14.21
N SER A 447 -25.48 -4.35 -14.88
CA SER A 447 -26.46 -3.34 -14.50
C SER A 447 -26.91 -2.50 -15.67
N ARG A 448 -28.18 -2.09 -15.64
CA ARG A 448 -28.73 -1.02 -16.46
C ARG A 448 -28.40 0.32 -15.80
N LEU A 449 -28.10 1.33 -16.60
CA LEU A 449 -27.61 2.62 -16.14
C LEU A 449 -28.55 3.76 -16.55
N SER A 450 -28.81 4.66 -15.60
CA SER A 450 -29.59 5.89 -15.81
C SER A 450 -28.73 7.08 -16.28
N GLY A 451 -27.41 6.91 -16.34
CA GLY A 451 -26.40 7.93 -16.67
C GLY A 451 -24.99 7.33 -16.59
N PHE A 452 -23.96 8.19 -16.66
CA PHE A 452 -22.55 7.76 -16.69
C PHE A 452 -21.67 8.54 -15.69
N ASP A 453 -22.23 9.06 -14.61
CA ASP A 453 -21.53 9.79 -13.55
C ASP A 453 -20.72 8.86 -12.63
N GLY A 454 -20.85 7.55 -12.85
CA GLY A 454 -20.24 6.43 -12.14
C GLY A 454 -21.28 5.42 -11.69
N ASP A 455 -20.95 4.14 -11.73
CA ASP A 455 -21.91 3.06 -11.43
C ASP A 455 -22.63 3.23 -10.09
N ALA A 456 -21.94 3.61 -9.01
CA ALA A 456 -22.57 3.83 -7.70
C ALA A 456 -23.71 4.88 -7.72
N PHE A 457 -23.70 5.81 -8.68
CA PHE A 457 -24.69 6.87 -8.81
C PHE A 457 -25.80 6.56 -9.80
N ASN A 458 -25.51 5.81 -10.86
CA ASN A 458 -26.45 5.63 -11.97
C ASN A 458 -27.03 4.21 -12.08
N ARG A 459 -26.61 3.28 -11.23
CA ARG A 459 -27.10 1.90 -11.20
C ARG A 459 -28.62 1.84 -11.03
N ILE A 460 -29.33 1.27 -12.02
CA ILE A 460 -30.78 1.04 -11.95
C ILE A 460 -31.07 -0.27 -11.19
N ASN A 461 -30.23 -1.28 -11.39
CA ASN A 461 -30.35 -2.58 -10.71
C ASN A 461 -28.97 -3.11 -10.27
N ASP A 462 -28.93 -3.88 -9.19
CA ASP A 462 -27.70 -4.53 -8.70
C ASP A 462 -27.87 -6.04 -8.77
N TYR A 463 -27.32 -6.67 -9.82
CA TYR A 463 -27.43 -8.11 -9.98
C TYR A 463 -26.11 -8.78 -10.35
N GLY A 464 -25.78 -9.82 -9.58
CA GLY A 464 -24.77 -10.79 -9.92
C GLY A 464 -25.43 -12.14 -10.18
N SER A 465 -25.04 -12.82 -11.27
CA SER A 465 -25.53 -14.16 -11.60
C SER A 465 -24.36 -15.15 -11.54
N PRO A 466 -24.46 -16.24 -10.75
CA PRO A 466 -23.42 -17.28 -10.69
C PRO A 466 -23.48 -18.25 -11.89
N GLY A 467 -24.27 -17.94 -12.92
CA GLY A 467 -24.51 -18.74 -14.11
C GLY A 467 -25.28 -17.88 -15.12
N GLN A 468 -26.00 -18.49 -16.06
CA GLN A 468 -26.74 -17.78 -17.13
C GLN A 468 -27.44 -16.52 -16.60
N ALA A 469 -27.23 -15.38 -17.26
CA ALA A 469 -27.85 -14.11 -16.91
C ALA A 469 -28.79 -13.67 -18.03
N ILE A 470 -29.98 -13.16 -17.69
CA ILE A 470 -30.93 -12.61 -18.66
C ILE A 470 -31.30 -11.20 -18.20
N ALA A 471 -31.18 -10.23 -19.11
CA ALA A 471 -31.48 -8.83 -18.86
C ALA A 471 -32.30 -8.22 -20.00
N THR A 472 -33.38 -7.54 -19.65
CA THR A 472 -34.15 -6.69 -20.56
C THR A 472 -33.67 -5.25 -20.42
N ILE A 473 -33.01 -4.76 -21.47
CA ILE A 473 -32.58 -3.36 -21.65
C ILE A 473 -33.76 -2.58 -22.23
N LEU A 474 -34.16 -1.50 -21.59
CA LEU A 474 -35.27 -0.64 -22.04
C LEU A 474 -34.75 0.57 -22.82
N GLU A 475 -35.64 1.16 -23.61
CA GLU A 475 -35.41 2.41 -24.34
C GLU A 475 -34.97 3.57 -23.42
N SER A 476 -35.49 3.57 -22.18
CA SER A 476 -35.22 4.62 -21.19
C SER A 476 -33.82 4.54 -20.59
N ASP A 477 -33.13 3.41 -20.75
CA ASP A 477 -31.79 3.24 -20.19
C ASP A 477 -30.82 4.12 -20.96
N LYS A 478 -29.89 4.75 -20.24
CA LYS A 478 -28.79 5.50 -20.87
C LYS A 478 -27.66 4.56 -21.22
N GLY A 479 -27.40 3.57 -20.39
CA GLY A 479 -26.33 2.60 -20.62
C GLY A 479 -26.60 1.22 -20.05
N PHE A 480 -25.70 0.30 -20.38
CA PHE A 480 -25.64 -1.04 -19.83
C PHE A 480 -24.17 -1.35 -19.49
N ARG A 481 -23.94 -1.89 -18.30
CA ARG A 481 -22.64 -2.31 -17.80
C ARG A 481 -22.64 -3.82 -17.61
N SER A 482 -21.58 -4.48 -18.06
CA SER A 482 -21.33 -5.89 -17.81
C SER A 482 -19.87 -6.14 -17.46
N ARG A 483 -19.63 -7.02 -16.50
CA ARG A 483 -18.29 -7.51 -16.12
C ARG A 483 -18.38 -9.00 -15.80
N GLY A 484 -17.51 -9.79 -16.42
CA GLY A 484 -17.41 -11.22 -16.15
C GLY A 484 -18.61 -12.04 -16.62
N CYS A 485 -19.47 -11.53 -17.50
CA CYS A 485 -20.65 -12.26 -18.00
C CYS A 485 -20.43 -12.95 -19.35
N GLY A 486 -19.21 -12.91 -19.88
CA GLY A 486 -18.93 -13.38 -21.25
C GLY A 486 -19.58 -12.49 -22.31
N THR A 487 -20.16 -13.13 -23.32
CA THR A 487 -20.88 -12.49 -24.42
C THR A 487 -22.37 -12.43 -24.12
N TRP A 488 -22.98 -11.28 -24.33
CA TRP A 488 -24.42 -11.09 -24.36
C TRP A 488 -24.93 -11.24 -25.79
N SER A 489 -26.00 -11.99 -26.00
CA SER A 489 -26.66 -12.18 -27.30
C SER A 489 -28.16 -11.93 -27.19
N ARG A 490 -28.78 -11.37 -28.22
CA ARG A 490 -30.24 -11.19 -28.26
C ARG A 490 -30.94 -12.52 -28.07
N LEU A 491 -31.90 -12.51 -27.15
CA LEU A 491 -32.63 -13.69 -26.74
C LEU A 491 -33.55 -14.25 -27.83
N ASP A 492 -34.00 -13.40 -28.76
CA ASP A 492 -34.94 -13.76 -29.83
C ASP A 492 -34.28 -14.60 -30.94
N GLU A 493 -32.94 -14.60 -31.01
CA GLU A 493 -32.14 -15.38 -31.97
C GLU A 493 -31.49 -16.64 -31.35
N ALA A 494 -31.62 -16.84 -30.04
CA ALA A 494 -31.14 -18.03 -29.35
C ALA A 494 -32.10 -19.23 -29.61
N GLU A 495 -31.98 -19.82 -30.80
CA GLU A 495 -32.74 -21.02 -31.20
C GLU A 495 -32.34 -22.25 -30.35
N GLY A 496 -33.34 -22.90 -29.76
CA GLY A 496 -33.22 -24.30 -29.33
C GLY A 496 -32.70 -24.56 -27.93
N ALA A 497 -33.14 -23.81 -26.91
CA ALA A 497 -32.94 -24.25 -25.53
C ALA A 497 -33.67 -25.59 -25.31
N ILE A 498 -32.92 -26.63 -24.93
CA ILE A 498 -33.51 -27.88 -24.45
C ILE A 498 -34.10 -27.57 -23.08
N ILE A 499 -35.41 -27.78 -22.91
CA ILE A 499 -36.05 -27.68 -21.59
C ILE A 499 -35.34 -28.66 -20.66
N ALA A 500 -34.52 -28.13 -19.77
CA ALA A 500 -33.73 -28.94 -18.86
C ALA A 500 -34.64 -29.41 -17.71
N PRO A 501 -34.75 -30.73 -17.46
CA PRO A 501 -35.55 -31.22 -16.34
C PRO A 501 -34.93 -30.80 -15.00
N THR A 502 -33.59 -30.71 -14.90
CA THR A 502 -32.86 -30.14 -13.76
C THR A 502 -32.01 -28.96 -14.23
N PHE A 503 -31.71 -28.02 -13.33
CA PHE A 503 -30.93 -26.82 -13.67
C PHE A 503 -30.15 -26.30 -12.46
N SER A 504 -29.01 -25.64 -12.70
CA SER A 504 -28.16 -25.03 -11.67
C SER A 504 -28.57 -23.59 -11.37
N ASP A 505 -27.77 -22.87 -10.59
CA ASP A 505 -28.01 -21.45 -10.30
C ASP A 505 -27.83 -20.59 -11.58
N GLY A 506 -28.63 -19.55 -11.72
CA GLY A 506 -28.73 -18.74 -12.94
C GLY A 506 -30.12 -18.15 -13.11
N THR A 507 -30.37 -17.52 -14.26
CA THR A 507 -31.64 -16.91 -14.67
C THR A 507 -32.16 -17.62 -15.90
N TYR A 508 -33.39 -18.13 -15.83
CA TYR A 508 -34.00 -18.98 -16.84
C TYR A 508 -35.41 -18.50 -17.21
N ARG A 509 -35.79 -18.70 -18.48
CA ARG A 509 -37.15 -18.48 -18.99
C ARG A 509 -38.04 -19.67 -18.67
N VAL A 510 -39.19 -19.41 -18.08
CA VAL A 510 -40.15 -20.46 -17.76
C VAL A 510 -40.94 -20.83 -19.02
N GLY A 511 -41.07 -22.12 -19.28
CA GLY A 511 -41.68 -22.68 -20.49
C GLY A 511 -40.76 -22.74 -21.72
N VAL A 512 -39.53 -22.20 -21.61
CA VAL A 512 -38.53 -22.23 -22.70
C VAL A 512 -37.24 -22.92 -22.23
N ASP A 513 -36.61 -22.41 -21.17
CA ASP A 513 -35.37 -23.00 -20.65
C ASP A 513 -35.68 -24.07 -19.59
N ILE A 514 -36.72 -23.84 -18.78
CA ILE A 514 -37.17 -24.74 -17.71
C ILE A 514 -38.68 -24.93 -17.74
N SER A 515 -39.18 -26.08 -17.29
CA SER A 515 -40.61 -26.33 -17.16
C SER A 515 -41.21 -25.67 -15.91
N PRO A 516 -42.48 -25.25 -15.94
CA PRO A 516 -43.24 -25.02 -14.72
C PRO A 516 -43.33 -26.29 -13.87
N GLY A 517 -43.34 -26.15 -12.55
CA GLY A 517 -43.35 -27.29 -11.65
C GLY A 517 -42.90 -26.95 -10.24
N THR A 518 -42.86 -27.95 -9.36
CA THR A 518 -42.30 -27.81 -8.02
C THR A 518 -40.93 -28.45 -7.98
N TYR A 519 -39.93 -27.66 -7.61
CA TYR A 519 -38.53 -28.06 -7.61
C TYR A 519 -37.97 -28.00 -6.20
N ILE A 520 -37.00 -28.86 -5.90
CA ILE A 520 -36.21 -28.82 -4.67
C ILE A 520 -34.73 -28.57 -4.97
N SER A 521 -34.11 -27.71 -4.17
CA SER A 521 -32.69 -27.37 -4.27
C SER A 521 -31.82 -28.33 -3.45
N THR A 522 -30.67 -28.73 -3.98
CA THR A 522 -29.74 -29.67 -3.31
C THR A 522 -28.77 -29.02 -2.32
N SER A 523 -28.63 -27.68 -2.30
CA SER A 523 -27.75 -27.00 -1.34
C SER A 523 -28.30 -27.07 0.09
N THR A 524 -27.56 -27.76 0.97
CA THR A 524 -27.94 -27.98 2.38
C THR A 524 -27.04 -27.28 3.40
N GLY A 525 -26.03 -26.51 2.95
CA GLY A 525 -24.99 -25.93 3.82
C GLY A 525 -24.74 -24.42 3.72
N ILE A 526 -25.23 -23.73 2.70
CA ILE A 526 -24.92 -22.31 2.47
C ILE A 526 -26.08 -21.43 2.97
N ALA A 527 -25.77 -20.45 3.83
CA ALA A 527 -26.77 -19.55 4.43
C ALA A 527 -27.34 -18.50 3.45
N THR A 528 -26.92 -18.52 2.19
CA THR A 528 -27.16 -17.45 1.20
C THR A 528 -27.91 -17.91 -0.05
N CYS A 529 -28.48 -19.12 -0.08
CA CYS A 529 -29.35 -19.53 -1.19
C CYS A 529 -30.53 -18.54 -1.32
N ARG A 530 -30.59 -17.91 -2.49
CA ARG A 530 -31.57 -16.89 -2.85
C ARG A 530 -32.21 -17.28 -4.16
N TRP A 531 -33.54 -17.33 -4.21
CA TRP A 531 -34.26 -17.58 -5.46
C TRP A 531 -35.46 -16.64 -5.62
N ARG A 532 -35.86 -16.44 -6.88
CA ARG A 532 -36.94 -15.55 -7.28
C ARG A 532 -37.74 -16.10 -8.44
N ARG A 533 -39.03 -15.78 -8.44
CA ARG A 533 -39.90 -15.86 -9.61
C ARG A 533 -40.07 -14.47 -10.19
N LEU A 534 -39.99 -14.37 -11.51
CA LEU A 534 -39.87 -13.12 -12.24
C LEU A 534 -41.04 -12.93 -13.20
N SER A 535 -41.62 -11.73 -13.24
CA SER A 535 -42.62 -11.30 -14.23
C SER A 535 -41.99 -10.63 -15.45
N ASP A 536 -40.71 -10.29 -15.37
CA ASP A 536 -39.90 -9.69 -16.45
C ASP A 536 -38.40 -9.81 -16.09
N PHE A 537 -37.52 -9.47 -17.04
CA PHE A 537 -36.07 -9.44 -16.83
C PHE A 537 -35.54 -8.00 -16.72
N THR A 538 -36.34 -7.04 -16.24
CA THR A 538 -35.87 -5.66 -16.00
C THR A 538 -35.15 -5.50 -14.67
N TRP A 539 -35.41 -6.42 -13.72
CA TRP A 539 -34.76 -6.48 -12.40
C TRP A 539 -34.94 -5.25 -11.50
N THR A 540 -35.99 -4.46 -11.73
CA THR A 540 -36.36 -3.32 -10.88
C THR A 540 -37.61 -3.62 -10.04
N SER A 541 -38.71 -3.96 -10.70
CA SER A 541 -40.00 -4.28 -10.06
C SER A 541 -40.53 -5.68 -10.37
N GLY A 542 -39.85 -6.44 -11.24
CA GLY A 542 -40.32 -7.72 -11.77
C GLY A 542 -40.26 -8.92 -10.81
N ASN A 543 -39.95 -8.72 -9.54
CA ASN A 543 -39.89 -9.81 -8.55
C ASN A 543 -41.31 -10.16 -8.08
N ILE A 544 -41.79 -11.35 -8.46
CA ILE A 544 -43.08 -11.88 -7.99
C ILE A 544 -42.92 -12.42 -6.57
N VAL A 545 -41.86 -13.22 -6.35
CA VAL A 545 -41.49 -13.80 -5.04
C VAL A 545 -39.99 -13.74 -4.89
N GLU A 546 -39.52 -13.47 -3.68
CA GLU A 546 -38.12 -13.57 -3.30
C GLU A 546 -37.97 -14.30 -1.97
N VAL A 547 -37.11 -15.32 -1.94
CA VAL A 547 -36.83 -16.09 -0.72
C VAL A 547 -35.32 -16.17 -0.51
N ILE A 548 -34.88 -15.78 0.69
CA ILE A 548 -33.51 -15.94 1.18
C ILE A 548 -33.58 -16.74 2.47
N ALA A 549 -33.08 -17.97 2.48
CA ALA A 549 -32.98 -18.74 3.71
C ALA A 549 -31.92 -19.86 3.62
N ALA A 550 -31.44 -20.33 4.76
CA ALA A 550 -30.53 -21.49 4.86
C ALA A 550 -31.30 -22.83 4.69
N GLY A 551 -30.58 -23.90 4.30
CA GLY A 551 -31.09 -25.27 4.15
C GLY A 551 -31.89 -25.54 2.86
N PRO A 552 -32.53 -26.72 2.72
CA PRO A 552 -33.28 -27.09 1.53
C PRO A 552 -34.30 -26.03 1.13
N LYS A 553 -34.51 -25.81 -0.17
CA LYS A 553 -35.57 -24.95 -0.70
C LYS A 553 -36.49 -25.72 -1.60
N ILE A 554 -37.76 -25.36 -1.54
CA ILE A 554 -38.78 -25.84 -2.46
C ILE A 554 -39.37 -24.59 -3.12
N ALA A 555 -39.39 -24.58 -4.44
CA ALA A 555 -39.95 -23.50 -5.23
C ALA A 555 -41.00 -24.06 -6.20
N THR A 556 -42.20 -23.48 -6.16
CA THR A 556 -43.25 -23.76 -7.15
C THR A 556 -43.22 -22.67 -8.21
N ILE A 557 -42.72 -23.04 -9.39
CA ILE A 557 -42.63 -22.22 -10.59
C ILE A 557 -43.93 -22.37 -11.36
N LEU A 558 -44.64 -21.27 -11.59
CA LEU A 558 -45.94 -21.30 -12.26
C LEU A 558 -45.79 -21.10 -13.77
N PRO A 559 -46.72 -21.64 -14.57
CA PRO A 559 -46.74 -21.39 -16.02
C PRO A 559 -46.88 -19.92 -16.42
N THR A 560 -47.33 -19.06 -15.51
CA THR A 560 -47.47 -17.62 -15.72
C THR A 560 -46.21 -16.83 -15.41
N ASP A 561 -45.18 -17.47 -14.85
CA ASP A 561 -43.90 -16.79 -14.61
C ASP A 561 -43.21 -16.53 -15.95
N THR A 562 -42.55 -15.39 -16.06
CA THR A 562 -41.69 -15.10 -17.20
C THR A 562 -40.31 -15.70 -17.00
N GLY A 563 -39.82 -15.70 -15.75
CA GLY A 563 -38.52 -16.28 -15.43
C GLY A 563 -38.41 -16.81 -14.01
N PHE A 564 -37.35 -17.59 -13.80
CA PHE A 564 -36.89 -18.05 -12.50
C PHE A 564 -35.42 -17.73 -12.35
N ALA A 565 -35.00 -17.24 -11.19
CA ALA A 565 -33.60 -16.99 -10.92
C ALA A 565 -33.18 -17.53 -9.57
N SER A 566 -31.99 -18.10 -9.49
CA SER A 566 -31.41 -18.58 -8.24
C SER A 566 -29.90 -18.34 -8.15
N ALA A 567 -29.41 -18.17 -6.93
CA ALA A 567 -28.00 -18.01 -6.62
C ALA A 567 -27.66 -18.67 -5.28
N GLY A 568 -26.62 -19.50 -5.26
CA GLY A 568 -26.16 -20.24 -4.09
C GLY A 568 -27.10 -21.38 -3.66
N CYS A 569 -28.04 -21.78 -4.51
CA CYS A 569 -29.01 -22.83 -4.25
C CYS A 569 -28.57 -24.20 -4.80
N GLY A 570 -27.55 -24.23 -5.66
CA GLY A 570 -27.07 -25.44 -6.30
C GLY A 570 -28.04 -25.95 -7.36
N GLU A 571 -28.10 -27.27 -7.54
CA GLU A 571 -29.00 -27.87 -8.52
C GLU A 571 -30.46 -27.92 -8.01
N TRP A 572 -31.39 -27.58 -8.89
CA TRP A 572 -32.83 -27.71 -8.75
C TRP A 572 -33.33 -28.95 -9.48
N THR A 573 -34.04 -29.82 -8.74
CA THR A 573 -34.60 -31.07 -9.27
C THR A 573 -36.12 -31.08 -9.12
N PRO A 574 -36.89 -31.52 -10.14
CA PRO A 574 -38.33 -31.68 -10.04
C PRO A 574 -38.68 -32.65 -8.93
N ILE A 575 -39.59 -32.24 -8.05
CA ILE A 575 -39.88 -33.00 -6.83
C ILE A 575 -40.56 -34.34 -7.12
N ASP A 576 -41.26 -34.45 -8.25
CA ASP A 576 -41.94 -35.65 -8.72
C ASP A 576 -40.99 -36.72 -9.29
N THR A 577 -39.78 -36.31 -9.68
CA THR A 577 -38.72 -37.24 -10.11
C THR A 577 -37.98 -37.88 -8.93
N LEU A 578 -38.15 -37.34 -7.72
CA LEU A 578 -37.46 -37.83 -6.53
C LEU A 578 -38.22 -38.96 -5.86
N GLN A 579 -37.49 -40.02 -5.51
CA GLN A 579 -37.99 -41.09 -4.66
C GLN A 579 -37.71 -40.75 -3.20
N PHE A 580 -38.75 -40.47 -2.43
CA PHE A 580 -38.62 -40.24 -1.00
C PHE A 580 -38.65 -41.57 -0.22
N PRO A 581 -37.80 -41.73 0.82
CA PRO A 581 -37.83 -42.90 1.68
C PRO A 581 -39.23 -43.11 2.28
N GLN A 582 -39.72 -44.35 2.28
CA GLN A 582 -41.00 -44.74 2.91
C GLN A 582 -40.90 -44.85 4.45
N SER A 583 -39.77 -44.47 5.04
CA SER A 583 -39.59 -44.42 6.48
C SER A 583 -40.37 -43.25 7.09
N GLU A 584 -40.74 -43.36 8.37
CA GLU A 584 -41.39 -42.27 9.10
C GLU A 584 -40.53 -40.99 9.01
N PRO A 585 -41.09 -39.85 8.57
CA PRO A 585 -40.33 -38.62 8.42
C PRO A 585 -39.74 -38.13 9.75
N PRO A 586 -38.62 -37.39 9.76
CA PRO A 586 -38.05 -36.87 10.99
C PRO A 586 -38.97 -35.86 11.70
N ARG A 587 -39.03 -35.95 13.04
CA ARG A 587 -39.70 -34.99 13.95
C ARG A 587 -38.82 -33.81 14.38
N ARG A 588 -37.58 -33.75 13.91
CA ARG A 588 -36.61 -32.68 14.17
C ARG A 588 -35.97 -32.26 12.86
N PHE A 589 -36.00 -30.96 12.58
CA PHE A 589 -35.49 -30.36 11.35
C PHE A 589 -34.86 -28.99 11.63
N SER A 590 -34.05 -28.52 10.69
CA SER A 590 -33.37 -27.21 10.74
C SER A 590 -34.09 -26.19 9.87
N ASN A 591 -33.49 -25.02 9.62
CA ASN A 591 -34.05 -24.04 8.69
C ASN A 591 -34.14 -24.63 7.28
N GLY A 592 -35.26 -24.38 6.59
CA GLY A 592 -35.48 -24.85 5.22
C GLY A 592 -36.96 -24.87 4.84
N SER A 593 -37.25 -25.24 3.61
CA SER A 593 -38.58 -25.53 3.08
C SER A 593 -38.80 -27.04 3.06
N TYR A 594 -39.91 -27.50 3.63
CA TYR A 594 -40.20 -28.93 3.81
C TYR A 594 -41.63 -29.27 3.38
N LEU A 595 -41.82 -30.41 2.73
CA LEU A 595 -43.14 -30.99 2.50
C LEU A 595 -43.61 -31.73 3.75
N VAL A 596 -44.78 -31.37 4.25
CA VAL A 596 -45.41 -32.06 5.40
C VAL A 596 -45.94 -33.42 4.95
N GLY A 597 -45.63 -34.47 5.73
CA GLY A 597 -45.94 -35.86 5.39
C GLY A 597 -44.92 -36.54 4.47
N VAL A 598 -43.95 -35.79 3.94
CA VAL A 598 -42.87 -36.33 3.08
C VAL A 598 -41.51 -36.08 3.72
N HIS A 599 -41.13 -34.82 3.96
CA HIS A 599 -39.84 -34.47 4.58
C HIS A 599 -39.92 -34.37 6.10
N ILE A 600 -41.07 -34.00 6.65
CA ILE A 600 -41.32 -33.84 8.09
C ILE A 600 -42.70 -34.40 8.43
N GLU A 601 -42.87 -34.88 9.65
CA GLU A 601 -44.18 -35.40 10.08
C GLU A 601 -45.21 -34.26 10.23
N PRO A 602 -46.51 -34.50 9.99
CA PRO A 602 -47.56 -33.59 10.41
C PRO A 602 -47.56 -33.44 11.93
N GLY A 603 -47.58 -32.20 12.45
CA GLY A 603 -47.58 -31.98 13.89
C GLY A 603 -47.47 -30.53 14.30
N THR A 604 -47.44 -30.31 15.62
CA THR A 604 -47.17 -28.99 16.22
C THR A 604 -45.70 -28.93 16.64
N TYR A 605 -44.98 -27.94 16.13
CA TYR A 605 -43.55 -27.75 16.36
C TYR A 605 -43.29 -26.46 17.14
N TYR A 606 -42.23 -26.44 17.95
CA TYR A 606 -41.70 -25.25 18.60
C TYR A 606 -40.25 -25.03 18.16
N ALA A 607 -39.85 -23.79 17.97
CA ALA A 607 -38.48 -23.41 17.63
C ALA A 607 -37.97 -22.36 18.62
N GLN A 608 -36.70 -22.49 19.02
CA GLN A 608 -36.02 -21.48 19.85
C GLN A 608 -35.07 -20.66 18.97
N PRO A 609 -35.19 -19.33 18.94
CA PRO A 609 -34.24 -18.49 18.21
C PRO A 609 -32.85 -18.62 18.82
N ARG A 610 -31.81 -18.72 17.96
CA ARG A 610 -30.42 -18.56 18.42
C ARG A 610 -30.22 -17.08 18.80
N ARG A 611 -29.45 -16.84 19.87
CA ARG A 611 -29.24 -15.56 20.59
C ARG A 611 -29.52 -14.30 19.74
N LEU A 612 -30.43 -13.44 20.24
CA LEU A 612 -30.84 -12.14 19.67
C LEU A 612 -31.60 -12.17 18.33
N GLY A 613 -31.99 -13.34 17.79
CA GLY A 613 -32.76 -13.44 16.54
C GLY A 613 -34.28 -13.60 16.70
N SER A 614 -35.02 -13.43 15.60
CA SER A 614 -36.45 -13.78 15.46
C SER A 614 -36.63 -14.99 14.54
N CYS A 615 -37.55 -15.91 14.86
CA CYS A 615 -37.98 -16.96 13.93
C CYS A 615 -39.09 -16.42 13.01
N ARG A 616 -39.00 -16.66 11.71
CA ARG A 616 -40.07 -16.40 10.74
C ARG A 616 -40.38 -17.69 9.99
N TRP A 617 -41.66 -17.97 9.78
CA TRP A 617 -42.14 -19.10 9.01
C TRP A 617 -43.46 -18.72 8.32
N SER A 618 -43.77 -19.43 7.25
CA SER A 618 -45.05 -19.38 6.55
C SER A 618 -45.40 -20.79 6.10
N ILE A 619 -46.70 -21.07 6.00
CA ILE A 619 -47.20 -22.25 5.30
C ILE A 619 -47.49 -21.79 3.88
N ALA A 620 -46.96 -22.51 2.90
CA ALA A 620 -47.33 -22.32 1.50
C ALA A 620 -48.56 -23.20 1.22
N ASP A 621 -49.59 -22.61 0.62
CA ASP A 621 -50.80 -23.31 0.16
C ASP A 621 -50.61 -23.92 -1.23
#